data_AF-A0A352S6C2-F1
#
_entry.id   AF-A0A352S6C2-F1
#
_cell.length_a   1.000
_cell.length_b   1.000
_cell.length_c   1.000
_cell.angle_alpha   90.00
_cell.angle_beta   90.00
_cell.angle_gamma   90.00
#
_symmetry.space_group_name_H-M   'P 1'
#
loop_
_entity.id
_entity.type
_entity.pdbx_description
1 polymer ?
#
loop_
_entity_poly.entity_id
_entity_poly.type
_entity_poly.pdbx_seq_one_letter_code
_entity_poly.pdbx_strand_id
1 'polypeptide(L)' 'MTPEMVMTIATQAMKMTLLLAAPLLLVALAAGLVVSLFQAATQINEMTLTFIPKLIALFATMVLVGPW' A
#
# COMPACT_ATOMS: atom_id res chain seq x y z
N MET A 1 32.01 3.70 14.91
CA MET A 1 30.57 3.37 14.96
C MET A 1 30.39 2.29 16.01
N THR A 2 29.57 2.54 17.04
CA THR A 2 29.32 1.53 18.08
C THR A 2 28.15 0.63 17.64
N PRO A 3 28.07 -0.63 18.12
CA PRO A 3 26.96 -1.53 17.78
C PRO A 3 25.58 -0.94 18.09
N GLU A 4 25.45 -0.17 19.18
CA GLU A 4 24.19 0.47 19.59
C GLU A 4 23.72 1.53 18.60
N MET A 5 24.67 2.28 18.03
CA MET A 5 24.40 3.29 17.01
C MET A 5 23.87 2.65 15.72
N VAL A 6 24.44 1.51 15.31
CA VAL A 6 23.99 0.76 14.13
C VAL A 6 22.56 0.26 14.33
N MET A 7 22.25 -0.31 15.51
CA MET A 7 20.90 -0.78 15.84
C MET A 7 19.86 0.34 15.85
N THR A 8 20.25 1.52 16.33
CA THR A 8 19.37 2.70 16.35
C THR A 8 19.03 3.16 14.93
N ILE A 9 20.04 3.26 14.06
CA ILE A 9 19.86 3.63 12.66
C ILE A 9 18.98 2.60 11.93
N ALA A 10 19.22 1.31 12.13
CA ALA A 10 18.41 0.25 11.53
C ALA A 10 16.94 0.36 11.94
N THR A 11 16.67 0.60 13.22
CA THR A 11 15.30 0.76 13.73
C THR A 11 14.62 1.99 13.14
N GLN A 12 15.34 3.11 13.03
CA GLN A 12 14.81 4.34 12.44
C GLN A 12 14.52 4.18 10.95
N ALA A 13 15.42 3.51 10.21
CA ALA A 13 15.22 3.20 8.80
C ALA A 13 13.97 2.33 8.59
N MET A 14 13.80 1.27 9.39
CA MET A 14 12.62 0.40 9.33
C MET A 14 11.31 1.17 9.60
N LYS A 15 11.30 2.04 10.61
CA LYS A 15 10.14 2.90 10.89
C LYS A 15 9.82 3.84 9.74
N MET A 16 10.85 4.43 9.13
CA MET A 16 10.67 5.36 8.02
C MET A 16 10.13 4.65 6.78
N THR A 17 10.69 3.48 6.44
CA THR A 17 10.18 2.64 5.35
C THR A 17 8.73 2.23 5.59
N LEU A 18 8.38 1.85 6.82
CA LEU A 18 7.00 1.50 7.17
C LEU A 18 6.05 2.69 6.98
N LEU A 19 6.43 3.88 7.46
CA LEU A 19 5.62 5.09 7.31
C LEU A 19 5.41 5.47 5.84
N LEU A 20 6.45 5.36 5.02
CA LEU A 20 6.37 5.64 3.57
C LEU A 20 5.48 4.62 2.85
N ALA A 21 5.57 3.33 3.22
CA ALA A 21 4.79 2.28 2.58
C ALA A 21 3.34 2.20 3.09
N ALA A 22 3.08 2.60 4.33
CA ALA A 22 1.78 2.48 4.99
C ALA A 22 0.58 3.02 4.17
N PRO A 23 0.58 4.26 3.65
CA PRO A 23 -0.57 4.77 2.91
C PRO A 23 -0.85 3.97 1.63
N LEU A 24 0.20 3.57 0.90
CA LEU A 24 0.08 2.76 -0.32
C LEU A 24 -0.45 1.36 -0.01
N LEU A 25 0.07 0.72 1.05
CA LEU A 25 -0.37 -0.61 1.46
C LEU A 25 -1.82 -0.61 1.95
N LEU A 26 -2.22 0.39 2.74
CA LEU A 26 -3.60 0.52 3.22
C LEU A 26 -4.58 0.73 2.07
N VAL A 27 -4.25 1.57 1.10
CA VAL A 27 -5.11 1.80 -0.07
C VAL A 27 -5.15 0.58 -0.98
N ALA A 28 -4.02 -0.09 -1.22
CA ALA A 28 -3.98 -1.33 -1.99
C ALA A 28 -4.83 -2.44 -1.36
N LEU A 29 -4.79 -2.54 -0.02
CA LEU A 29 -5.60 -3.47 0.75
C LEU A 29 -7.09 -3.13 0.61
N ALA A 30 -7.47 -1.89 0.89
CA ALA A 30 -8.86 -1.44 0.85
C ALA A 30 -9.47 -1.62 -0.56
N ALA A 31 -8.77 -1.17 -1.61
CA ALA A 31 -9.21 -1.32 -2.99
C ALA A 31 -9.32 -2.81 -3.38
N GLY A 32 -8.35 -3.63 -2.98
CA GLY A 32 -8.38 -5.07 -3.21
C GLY A 32 -9.58 -5.74 -2.54
N LEU A 33 -9.88 -5.37 -1.30
CA LEU A 33 -10.99 -5.91 -0.52
C LEU A 33 -12.34 -5.56 -1.15
N VAL A 34 -12.56 -4.27 -1.45
CA VAL A 34 -13.80 -3.79 -2.08
C VAL A 34 -14.04 -4.51 -3.40
N VAL A 35 -13.00 -4.63 -4.22
CA VAL A 35 -13.09 -5.27 -5.53
C VAL A 35 -13.29 -6.79 -5.40
N SER A 36 -12.64 -7.47 -4.46
CA SER A 36 -12.87 -8.90 -4.22
C SER A 36 -14.29 -9.19 -3.71
N LEU A 37 -14.84 -8.30 -2.88
CA LEU A 37 -16.21 -8.41 -2.40
C LEU A 37 -17.21 -8.23 -3.54
N PHE A 38 -16.97 -7.25 -4.41
CA PHE A 38 -17.79 -7.03 -5.60
C PHE A 38 -17.76 -8.24 -6.54
N GLN A 39 -16.58 -8.77 -6.83
CA GLN A 39 -16.41 -9.96 -7.66
C GLN A 39 -17.12 -11.18 -7.08
N ALA A 40 -17.02 -11.39 -5.76
CA ALA A 40 -17.71 -12.48 -5.08
C ALA A 40 -19.23 -12.32 -5.12
N ALA A 41 -19.74 -11.09 -4.92
CA ALA A 41 -21.16 -10.79 -4.94
C ALA A 41 -21.79 -10.95 -6.33
N THR A 42 -21.06 -10.58 -7.40
CA THR A 42 -21.55 -10.66 -8.78
C THR A 42 -21.12 -11.92 -9.52
N GLN A 43 -20.31 -12.78 -8.89
CA GLN A 43 -19.68 -13.96 -9.50
C GLN A 43 -18.85 -13.65 -10.76
N ILE A 44 -18.31 -12.43 -10.87
CA ILE A 44 -17.44 -12.03 -11.98
C ILE A 44 -15.99 -12.21 -11.54
N ASN A 45 -15.26 -13.15 -12.12
CA ASN A 45 -13.85 -13.40 -11.81
C ASN A 45 -12.95 -12.97 -12.97
N GLU A 46 -12.89 -11.66 -13.19
CA GLU A 46 -12.10 -11.05 -14.25
C GLU A 46 -10.84 -10.41 -13.68
N MET A 47 -9.67 -10.85 -14.16
CA MET A 47 -8.38 -10.37 -13.67
C MET A 47 -8.22 -8.84 -13.84
N THR A 48 -8.79 -8.28 -14.90
CA THR A 48 -8.75 -6.84 -15.21
C THR A 48 -9.53 -5.99 -14.20
N LEU A 49 -10.66 -6.50 -13.70
CA LEU A 49 -11.45 -5.83 -12.66
C LEU A 49 -10.69 -5.73 -11.34
N THR A 50 -9.81 -6.68 -11.03
CA THR A 50 -8.94 -6.60 -9.85
C THR A 50 -7.82 -5.58 -10.03
N PHE A 51 -7.25 -5.52 -11.23
CA PHE A 51 -6.03 -4.77 -11.50
C PHE A 51 -6.26 -3.27 -11.67
N ILE A 52 -7.20 -2.86 -12.53
CA ILE A 52 -7.37 -1.45 -12.92
C ILE A 52 -7.78 -0.56 -11.73
N PRO A 53 -8.82 -0.89 -10.93
CA PRO A 53 -9.23 -0.05 -9.81
C PRO A 53 -8.11 0.09 -8.76
N LYS A 54 -7.36 -1.00 -8.51
CA LYS A 54 -6.23 -0.98 -7.57
C LYS A 54 -5.10 -0.07 -8.07
N LEU A 55 -4.80 -0.11 -9.37
CA LEU A 55 -3.78 0.75 -9.96
C LEU A 55 -4.16 2.22 -9.87
N ILE A 56 -5.41 2.57 -10.20
CA ILE A 56 -5.92 3.95 -10.07
C ILE A 56 -5.84 4.43 -8.62
N ALA A 57 -6.25 3.59 -7.65
CA ALA A 57 -6.19 3.94 -6.24
C ALA A 57 -4.74 4.18 -5.75
N LEU A 58 -3.78 3.37 -6.20
CA LEU A 58 -2.36 3.55 -5.89
C LEU A 58 -1.81 4.85 -6.48
N PHE A 59 -2.09 5.15 -7.75
CA PHE A 59 -1.66 6.40 -8.38
C PHE A 59 -2.28 7.63 -7.70
N ALA A 60 -3.58 7.58 -7.39
CA ALA A 60 -4.24 8.65 -6.65
C ALA A 60 -3.59 8.87 -5.27
N THR A 61 -3.24 7.79 -4.57
CA THR A 61 -2.54 7.87 -3.28
C THR A 61 -1.17 8.51 -3.43
N MET A 62 -0.38 8.14 -4.44
CA MET A 62 0.91 8.77 -4.70
C MET A 62 0.80 10.26 -4.99
N VAL A 63 -0.23 10.69 -5.71
CA VAL A 63 -0.43 12.11 -6.03
C VAL A 63 -0.84 12.91 -4.79
N LEU A 64 -1.76 12.37 -4.00
CA LEU A 64 -2.31 13.06 -2.81
C LEU A 64 -1.35 13.04 -1.62
N VAL A 65 -0.66 11.91 -1.45
CA VAL A 65 0.22 11.56 -0.32
C VAL A 65 1.67 11.48 -0.80
N GLY A 66 2.02 12.13 -1.91
CA GLY A 66 3.41 12.27 -2.38
C GLY A 66 4.16 13.45 -1.76
N PRO A 67 3.53 14.63 -1.57
CA PRO A 67 4.23 15.84 -1.12
C PRO A 67 4.59 15.96 0.38
N TRP A 68 4.54 14.90 1.19
CA TRP A 68 4.78 14.94 2.64
C TRP A 68 6.06 14.21 3.07
#